data_AF-A0A397SHG1-F1
#
_entry.id   AF-A0A397SHG1-F1
#
_cell.length_a   1.000
_cell.length_b   1.000
_cell.length_c   1.000
_cell.angle_alpha   90.00
_cell.angle_beta   90.00
_cell.angle_gamma   90.00
#
_symmetry.space_group_name_H-M   'P 1'
#
loop_
_entity.id
_entity.type
_entity.pdbx_description
1 polymer ?
#
loop_
_entity_poly.entity_id
_entity_poly.type
_entity_poly.pdbx_seq_one_letter_code
_entity_poly.pdbx_strand_id
1 'polypeptide(L)'
;DGKIPRPPNSFFLFRPVVRDYASHKKMSYNYEGERIILTSNQNYLGKVASVLWNRLSKPHKDKFKELSEEIKKKHLLENPGYRYSPKKPK
;
A
#
# COMPACT_ATOMS: atom_id res chain seq x y z
N ASP A 1 2.84 11.69 -20.35
CA ASP A 1 4.23 11.54 -19.88
C ASP A 1 4.50 10.14 -19.36
N GLY A 2 4.88 9.21 -20.24
CA GLY A 2 5.01 7.76 -19.99
C GLY A 2 6.10 7.35 -18.99
N LYS A 3 6.03 7.84 -17.75
CA LYS A 3 6.91 7.46 -16.66
C LYS A 3 6.42 6.16 -16.06
N ILE A 4 7.22 5.12 -16.19
CA ILE A 4 6.98 3.83 -15.57
C ILE A 4 7.02 3.99 -14.04
N PRO A 5 5.93 3.71 -13.31
CA PRO A 5 5.90 3.81 -11.85
C PRO A 5 6.83 2.77 -11.21
N ARG A 6 7.09 2.91 -9.90
CA ARG A 6 7.82 1.86 -9.18
C ARG A 6 6.89 0.68 -8.92
N PRO A 7 7.38 -0.58 -9.00
CA PRO A 7 6.60 -1.70 -8.50
C PRO A 7 6.35 -1.53 -6.99
N PRO A 8 5.15 -1.85 -6.49
CA PRO A 8 4.82 -1.73 -5.08
C PRO A 8 5.60 -2.75 -4.23
N ASN A 9 5.99 -2.36 -3.02
CA ASN A 9 6.52 -3.30 -2.03
C ASN A 9 5.37 -4.03 -1.29
N SER A 10 5.71 -4.99 -0.44
CA SER A 10 4.74 -5.79 0.33
C SER A 10 3.75 -4.96 1.16
N PHE A 11 4.18 -3.87 1.80
CA PHE A 11 3.27 -2.97 2.53
C PHE A 11 2.31 -2.24 1.60
N PHE A 12 2.79 -1.75 0.46
CA PHE A 12 1.94 -1.09 -0.54
C PHE A 12 0.95 -2.04 -1.20
N LEU A 13 1.22 -3.35 -1.22
CA LEU A 13 0.26 -4.39 -1.61
C LEU A 13 -0.76 -4.71 -0.50
N PHE A 14 -0.35 -4.63 0.76
CA PHE A 14 -1.22 -4.84 1.91
C PHE A 14 -2.21 -3.68 2.15
N ARG A 15 -1.78 -2.43 1.93
CA ARG A 15 -2.60 -1.24 2.23
C ARG A 15 -3.97 -1.23 1.52
N PRO A 16 -4.11 -1.62 0.23
CA PRO A 16 -5.42 -1.80 -0.42
C PRO A 16 -6.32 -2.82 0.28
N VAL A 17 -5.79 -3.90 0.84
CA VAL A 17 -6.59 -4.90 1.57
C VAL A 17 -7.29 -4.25 2.78
N VAL A 18 -6.58 -3.38 3.50
CA VAL A 18 -7.15 -2.63 4.64
C VAL A 18 -8.26 -1.68 4.15
N ARG A 19 -8.03 -0.98 3.03
CA ARG A 19 -9.02 -0.09 2.43
C ARG A 19 -10.28 -0.85 2.05
N ASP A 20 -10.13 -1.98 1.37
CA ASP A 20 -11.24 -2.77 0.84
C ASP A 20 -12.06 -3.35 2.01
N TYR A 21 -11.39 -3.85 3.04
CA TYR A 21 -12.06 -4.27 4.28
C TYR A 21 -12.83 -3.12 4.93
N ALA A 22 -12.21 -1.95 5.09
CA ALA A 22 -12.84 -0.77 5.68
C ALA A 22 -14.05 -0.28 4.86
N SER A 23 -13.96 -0.36 3.52
CA SER A 23 -15.04 -0.02 2.61
C SER A 23 -16.23 -0.97 2.77
N HIS A 24 -15.99 -2.28 2.72
CA HIS A 24 -17.04 -3.29 2.88
C HIS A 24 -17.72 -3.21 4.25
N LYS A 25 -16.96 -2.91 5.30
CA LYS A 25 -17.49 -2.73 6.66
C LYS A 25 -18.03 -1.33 6.93
N LYS A 26 -17.99 -0.42 5.95
CA LYS A 26 -18.41 0.99 6.07
C LYS A 26 -17.81 1.67 7.32
N MET A 27 -16.53 1.40 7.59
CA MET A 27 -15.87 1.85 8.81
C MET A 27 -15.74 3.37 8.83
N SER A 28 -16.32 3.99 9.85
CA SER A 28 -16.12 5.40 10.20
C SER A 28 -15.94 5.54 11.71
N TYR A 29 -15.20 6.54 12.14
CA TYR A 29 -15.05 6.87 13.55
C TYR A 29 -15.23 8.37 13.76
N ASN A 30 -15.73 8.75 14.93
CA ASN A 30 -15.85 10.15 15.31
C ASN A 30 -14.62 10.54 16.14
N TYR A 31 -13.96 11.63 15.77
CA TYR A 31 -12.81 12.16 16.49
C TYR A 31 -12.91 13.69 16.51
N GLU A 32 -12.83 14.29 17.70
CA GLU A 32 -12.95 15.75 17.90
C GLU A 32 -14.20 16.37 17.23
N GLY A 33 -15.33 15.63 17.20
CA GLY A 33 -16.58 16.09 16.59
C GLY A 33 -16.68 15.87 15.08
N GLU A 34 -15.62 15.38 14.42
CA GLU A 34 -15.61 15.07 13.00
C GLU A 34 -15.80 13.58 12.71
N ARG A 35 -16.62 13.25 11.70
CA ARG A 35 -16.78 11.87 11.22
C ARG A 35 -15.71 11.55 10.18
N ILE A 36 -14.76 10.70 10.55
CA ILE A 36 -13.68 10.26 9.66
C ILE A 36 -14.08 8.94 9.01
N ILE A 37 -14.27 8.99 7.69
CA ILE A 37 -14.46 7.81 6.84
C ILE A 37 -13.08 7.29 6.44
N LEU A 38 -12.72 6.10 6.90
CA LEU A 38 -11.34 5.60 6.78
C LEU A 38 -10.88 5.46 5.33
N THR A 39 -11.78 5.12 4.41
CA THR A 39 -11.48 4.97 2.99
C THR A 39 -11.24 6.31 2.28
N SER A 40 -11.88 7.38 2.76
CA SER A 40 -11.79 8.72 2.16
C SER A 40 -10.57 9.50 2.64
N ASN A 41 -9.99 9.13 3.79
CA ASN A 41 -8.82 9.81 4.35
C ASN A 41 -7.54 8.96 4.21
N GLN A 42 -6.72 9.29 3.22
CA GLN A 42 -5.50 8.55 2.89
C GLN A 42 -4.45 8.57 4.01
N ASN A 43 -4.37 9.66 4.77
CA ASN A 43 -3.43 9.80 5.89
C ASN A 43 -3.80 8.85 7.03
N TYR A 44 -5.08 8.82 7.42
CA TYR A 44 -5.55 7.89 8.45
C TYR A 44 -5.49 6.43 7.99
N LEU A 45 -5.86 6.14 6.74
CA LEU A 45 -5.71 4.81 6.18
C LEU A 45 -4.24 4.33 6.23
N GLY A 46 -3.29 5.20 5.92
CA GLY A 46 -1.86 4.89 6.02
C GLY A 46 -1.42 4.57 7.46
N LYS A 47 -1.85 5.38 8.43
CA LYS A 47 -1.59 5.14 9.86
C LYS A 47 -2.18 3.79 10.33
N VAL A 48 -3.45 3.54 10.04
CA VAL A 48 -4.13 2.28 10.41
C VAL A 48 -3.47 1.08 9.75
N ALA A 49 -3.17 1.16 8.45
CA ALA A 49 -2.48 0.09 7.74
C ALA A 49 -1.09 -0.20 8.34
N SER A 50 -0.34 0.83 8.74
CA SER A 50 0.96 0.64 9.41
C SER A 50 0.84 -0.12 10.73
N VAL A 51 -0.13 0.25 11.58
CA VAL A 51 -0.41 -0.46 12.84
C VAL A 51 -0.79 -1.91 12.59
N LEU A 52 -1.70 -2.17 11.65
CA LEU A 52 -2.13 -3.52 11.30
C LEU A 52 -1.00 -4.35 10.71
N TRP A 53 -0.18 -3.76 9.84
CA TRP A 53 0.99 -4.42 9.28
C TRP A 53 1.97 -4.84 10.37
N ASN A 54 2.26 -3.97 11.34
CA ASN A 54 3.18 -4.32 12.43
C ASN A 54 2.68 -5.49 13.28
N ARG A 55 1.36 -5.57 13.51
CA ARG A 55 0.69 -6.66 14.24
C ARG A 55 0.52 -7.94 13.42
N LEU A 56 0.66 -7.87 12.10
CA LEU A 56 0.49 -9.01 11.22
C LEU A 56 1.58 -10.06 11.48
N SER A 57 1.18 -11.31 11.66
CA SER A 57 2.11 -12.44 11.87
C SER A 57 3.06 -12.62 10.68
N LYS A 58 4.25 -13.16 10.91
CA LYS A 58 5.23 -13.43 9.86
C LYS A 58 4.67 -14.22 8.66
N PRO A 59 3.92 -15.33 8.82
CA PRO A 59 3.40 -16.07 7.66
C PRO A 59 2.49 -15.25 6.75
N HIS A 60 1.69 -14.35 7.33
CA HIS A 60 0.84 -13.45 6.56
C HIS A 60 1.66 -12.35 5.85
N LYS A 61 2.71 -11.81 6.48
CA LYS A 61 3.64 -10.87 5.83
C LYS A 61 4.39 -11.52 4.67
N ASP A 62 4.77 -12.80 4.83
CA ASP A 62 5.50 -13.55 3.81
C ASP A 62 4.70 -13.68 2.51
N LYS A 63 3.37 -13.90 2.58
CA LYS A 63 2.49 -13.90 1.39
C LYS A 63 2.60 -12.59 0.57
N PHE A 64 2.61 -11.44 1.24
CA PHE A 64 2.77 -10.15 0.56
C PHE A 64 4.19 -9.92 0.05
N LYS A 65 5.19 -10.50 0.72
CA LYS A 65 6.58 -10.45 0.27
C LYS A 65 6.75 -11.25 -1.02
N GLU A 66 6.25 -12.48 -1.07
CA GLU A 66 6.25 -13.34 -2.25
C GLU A 66 5.57 -12.64 -3.43
N LEU A 67 4.37 -12.11 -3.22
CA LEU A 67 3.65 -11.35 -4.24
C LEU A 67 4.42 -10.12 -4.72
N SER A 68 5.10 -9.40 -3.82
CA SER A 68 5.91 -8.23 -4.22
C SER A 68 7.12 -8.60 -5.08
N GLU A 69 7.74 -9.75 -4.82
CA GLU A 69 8.86 -10.24 -5.64
C GLU A 69 8.39 -10.72 -7.02
N GLU A 70 7.22 -11.37 -7.11
CA GLU A 70 6.61 -11.75 -8.39
C GLU A 70 6.28 -10.51 -9.24
N ILE A 71 5.65 -9.50 -8.63
CA ILE A 71 5.32 -8.24 -9.32
C ILE A 71 6.60 -7.52 -9.76
N LYS A 72 7.65 -7.50 -8.93
CA LYS A 72 8.93 -6.92 -9.28
C LYS A 72 9.59 -7.63 -10.47
N LYS A 73 9.57 -8.98 -10.49
CA LYS A 73 10.07 -9.77 -11.62
C LYS A 73 9.29 -9.46 -12.89
N LYS A 74 7.95 -9.50 -12.83
CA LYS A 74 7.08 -9.17 -13.97
C LYS A 74 7.33 -7.76 -14.48
N HIS A 75 7.44 -6.78 -13.60
CA HIS A 75 7.72 -5.39 -13.95
C HIS A 75 9.05 -5.24 -14.69
N LEU A 76 10.11 -5.96 -14.30
CA LEU A 76 11.40 -5.92 -14.98
C LEU A 76 11.36 -6.58 -16.36
N LEU A 77 10.56 -7.64 -16.53
CA LEU A 77 10.35 -8.29 -17.82
C LEU A 77 9.56 -7.39 -18.79
N GLU A 78 8.50 -6.74 -18.29
CA GLU A 78 7.65 -5.84 -19.08
C GLU A 78 8.32 -4.49 -19.37
N ASN A 79 9.32 -4.10 -18.57
CA ASN A 79 10.03 -2.85 -18.71
C ASN A 79 11.55 -3.09 -18.72
N PRO A 80 12.11 -3.68 -19.80
CA PRO A 80 13.54 -3.91 -19.92
C PRO A 80 14.32 -2.60 -19.77
N GLY A 81 15.39 -2.63 -18.97
CA GLY A 81 16.21 -1.44 -18.71
C GLY A 81 15.61 -0.43 -17.72
N TYR A 82 14.46 -0.74 -17.10
CA TYR A 82 13.91 0.10 -16.03
C TYR A 82 14.93 0.31 -14.90
N ARG A 83 15.20 1.59 -14.59
CA ARG A 83 16.00 2.00 -13.45
C ARG A 83 15.30 3.10 -12.68
N TYR A 84 15.11 2.89 -11.38
CA TYR A 84 14.59 3.92 -10.51
C TYR A 84 15.62 5.05 -10.37
N SER A 85 15.24 6.26 -10.81
CA SER A 85 16.06 7.47 -10.74
C SER A 85 15.23 8.64 -10.18
N PRO A 86 15.24 8.86 -8.85
CA PRO A 86 14.53 9.98 -8.25
C PRO A 86 15.21 11.30 -8.60
N LYS A 87 14.40 12.32 -8.91
CA LYS A 87 14.88 13.71 -8.90
C LYS A 87 15.04 14.15 -7.45
N LYS A 88 16.15 14.80 -7.13
CA LYS A 88 16.30 15.46 -5.83
C LYS A 88 15.22 16.54 -5.72
N PRO A 89 14.52 16.66 -4.58
CA PRO A 89 13.69 17.83 -4.34
C PRO A 89 14.57 19.08 -4.42
N LYS A 90 14.03 20.16 -5.02
CA LYS A 90 14.67 21.47 -5.02
C LYS A 90 14.70 22.04 -3.61
#